data_AF-A0A9E5KLQ0-F1
#
_entry.id   AF-A0A9E5KLQ0-F1
#
_cell.length_a   1.000
_cell.length_b   1.000
_cell.length_c   1.000
_cell.angle_alpha   90.00
_cell.angle_beta   90.00
_cell.angle_gamma   90.00
#
_symmetry.space_group_name_H-M   'P 1'
#
loop_
_entity.id
_entity.type
_entity.pdbx_description
1 polymer ?
#
loop_
_entity_poly.entity_id
_entity_poly.type
_entity_poly.pdbx_seq_one_letter_code
_entity_poly.pdbx_strand_id
1 'polypeptide(L)'
;MASESDSDRPSSLRGTSMFERRMLVVGVVFAVVLGGMAARLFSLTVVMGSQQRALADSRLDRSTLLPTVRGSITDRKGRVLAESVPSYDVAIFYPAINGAWADTRAIAAAKKAAGRAAWNRLGPAEREERIQAHRQELAAELESVLNEVATACHMTRDELSAEMGSVRMHVEKKASAVWEARLEIDRAGDNGHQPRGRKRGAGTTHAD
;
A
#
# COMPACT_ATOMS: atom_id res chain seq x y z
N MET A 1 1.04 -92.87 12.48
CA MET A 1 2.07 -91.80 12.51
C MET A 1 1.86 -90.98 11.24
N ALA A 2 1.43 -89.73 11.22
CA ALA A 2 1.48 -88.62 12.18
C ALA A 2 0.13 -87.84 12.10
N SER A 3 -0.57 -87.58 13.21
CA SER A 3 -0.43 -86.43 14.13
C SER A 3 -0.79 -85.07 13.51
N GLU A 4 -2.05 -84.67 13.77
CA GLU A 4 -2.57 -83.30 13.94
C GLU A 4 -1.54 -82.25 14.40
N SER A 5 -1.63 -81.03 13.85
CA SER A 5 -2.10 -79.86 14.63
C SER A 5 -2.26 -78.65 13.71
N ASP A 6 -3.53 -78.31 13.47
CA ASP A 6 -3.99 -76.96 13.20
C ASP A 6 -4.10 -76.24 14.55
N SER A 7 -3.38 -75.13 14.73
CA SER A 7 -3.75 -73.97 15.58
C SER A 7 -2.50 -73.17 15.97
N ASP A 8 -2.29 -72.01 15.34
CA ASP A 8 -2.04 -70.76 16.08
C ASP A 8 -1.91 -69.56 15.13
N ARG A 9 -3.03 -68.86 14.91
CA ARG A 9 -3.06 -67.40 15.05
C ARG A 9 -3.51 -67.16 16.49
N PRO A 10 -3.01 -66.18 17.27
CA PRO A 10 -2.70 -64.83 16.80
C PRO A 10 -1.52 -64.14 17.52
N SER A 11 -0.96 -63.10 16.91
CA SER A 11 -0.82 -61.77 17.54
C SER A 11 -0.03 -60.85 16.61
N SER A 12 -0.75 -59.93 15.96
CA SER A 12 -0.15 -58.69 15.48
C SER A 12 0.31 -57.91 16.71
N LEU A 13 1.47 -58.28 17.25
CA LEU A 13 2.15 -57.52 18.28
C LEU A 13 2.42 -56.14 17.69
N ARG A 14 1.71 -55.17 18.27
CA ARG A 14 1.83 -53.73 18.05
C ARG A 14 3.29 -53.31 18.19
N GLY A 15 4.06 -53.43 17.12
CA GLY A 15 5.20 -52.56 16.91
C GLY A 15 4.64 -51.25 16.40
N THR A 16 4.26 -50.33 17.31
CA THR A 16 3.99 -48.94 16.91
C THR A 16 5.24 -48.47 16.19
N SER A 17 5.15 -48.44 14.86
CA SER A 17 6.32 -48.18 14.03
C SER A 17 6.90 -46.82 14.42
N MET A 18 8.23 -46.64 14.34
CA MET A 18 8.83 -45.32 14.59
C MET A 18 8.15 -44.22 13.76
N PHE A 19 7.56 -44.59 12.62
CA PHE A 19 6.72 -43.75 11.78
C PHE A 19 5.40 -43.33 12.44
N GLU A 20 4.61 -44.26 13.00
CA GLU A 20 3.40 -43.94 13.77
C GLU A 20 3.70 -43.03 14.96
N ARG A 21 4.81 -43.26 15.67
CA ARG A 21 5.23 -42.41 16.79
C ARG A 21 5.60 -41.00 16.34
N ARG A 22 6.29 -40.86 15.19
CA ARG A 22 6.59 -39.56 14.57
C ARG A 22 5.33 -38.84 14.07
N MET A 23 4.41 -39.57 13.43
CA MET A 23 3.13 -39.03 12.96
C MET A 23 2.28 -38.53 14.13
N LEU A 24 2.24 -39.27 15.24
CA LEU A 24 1.54 -38.85 16.46
C LEU A 24 2.17 -37.58 17.04
N VAL A 25 3.50 -37.49 17.12
CA VAL A 25 4.19 -36.28 17.59
C VAL A 25 3.86 -35.07 16.71
N VAL A 26 3.89 -35.23 15.38
CA VAL A 26 3.50 -34.16 14.45
C VAL A 26 2.04 -33.76 14.65
N GLY A 27 1.13 -34.74 14.78
CA GLY A 27 -0.29 -34.48 15.04
C GLY A 27 -0.52 -33.72 16.35
N VAL A 28 0.20 -34.07 17.42
CA VAL A 28 0.14 -33.36 18.71
C VAL A 28 0.67 -31.94 18.57
N VAL A 29 1.79 -31.73 17.87
CA VAL A 29 2.33 -30.38 17.61
C VAL A 29 1.30 -29.53 16.86
N PHE A 30 0.68 -30.07 15.80
CA PHE A 30 -0.37 -29.38 15.07
C PHE A 30 -1.59 -29.07 15.94
N ALA A 31 -2.02 -30.01 16.79
CA ALA A 31 -3.13 -29.81 17.72
C ALA A 31 -2.82 -28.70 18.74
N VAL A 32 -1.58 -28.62 19.24
CA VAL A 32 -1.14 -27.55 20.14
C VAL A 32 -1.16 -26.19 19.44
N VAL A 33 -0.66 -26.11 18.19
CA VAL A 33 -0.68 -24.87 17.41
C VAL A 33 -2.12 -24.40 17.15
N LEU A 34 -2.98 -25.31 16.67
CA LEU A 34 -4.39 -25.00 16.41
C LEU A 34 -5.13 -24.64 17.70
N GLY A 35 -4.86 -25.33 18.80
CA GLY A 35 -5.41 -25.01 20.12
C GLY A 35 -4.99 -23.63 20.60
N GLY A 36 -3.72 -23.26 20.43
CA GLY A 36 -3.22 -21.92 20.74
C GLY A 36 -3.90 -20.83 19.90
N MET A 37 -4.07 -21.07 18.60
CA MET A 37 -4.81 -20.15 17.72
C MET A 37 -6.28 -20.03 18.13
N ALA A 38 -6.95 -21.14 18.44
CA ALA A 38 -8.34 -21.16 18.90
C ALA A 38 -8.50 -20.43 20.25
N ALA A 39 -7.58 -20.62 21.19
CA ALA A 39 -7.56 -19.91 22.46
C ALA A 39 -7.36 -18.40 22.26
N ARG A 40 -6.46 -18.00 21.35
CA ARG A 40 -6.27 -16.59 21.00
C ARG A 40 -7.52 -16.00 20.35
N LEU A 41 -8.16 -16.74 19.44
CA LEU A 41 -9.41 -16.33 18.81
C LEU A 41 -10.53 -16.18 19.85
N PHE A 42 -10.66 -17.12 20.78
CA PHE A 42 -11.63 -17.06 21.88
C PHE A 42 -11.38 -15.84 22.79
N SER A 43 -10.12 -15.57 23.13
CA SER A 43 -9.75 -14.37 23.89
C SER A 43 -10.16 -13.07 23.16
N LEU A 44 -9.91 -12.98 21.86
CA LEU A 44 -10.28 -11.80 21.07
C LEU A 44 -11.79 -11.65 20.88
N THR A 45 -12.52 -12.76 20.70
CA THR A 45 -13.94 -12.75 20.35
C THR A 45 -14.88 -12.76 21.56
N VAL A 46 -14.52 -13.46 22.64
CA VAL A 46 -15.38 -13.61 23.82
C VAL A 46 -14.95 -12.66 24.92
N VAL A 47 -13.66 -12.61 25.27
CA VAL A 47 -13.17 -11.74 26.35
C VAL A 47 -13.12 -10.28 25.91
N MET A 48 -12.56 -9.99 24.73
CA MET A 48 -12.46 -8.63 24.18
C MET A 48 -13.59 -8.27 23.21
N GLY A 49 -14.55 -9.18 22.99
CA GLY A 49 -15.58 -9.00 21.96
C GLY A 49 -16.51 -7.81 22.20
N SER A 50 -16.82 -7.47 23.45
CA SER A 50 -17.61 -6.28 23.79
C SER A 50 -16.84 -4.99 23.48
N GLN A 51 -15.54 -4.95 23.79
CA GLN A 51 -14.67 -3.82 23.51
C GLN A 51 -14.46 -3.62 22.00
N GLN A 52 -14.23 -4.69 21.24
CA GLN A 52 -14.05 -4.60 19.79
C GLN A 52 -15.36 -4.22 19.07
N ARG A 53 -16.52 -4.68 19.56
CA ARG A 53 -17.82 -4.22 19.08
C ARG A 53 -18.04 -2.74 19.33
N ALA A 54 -17.80 -2.26 20.56
CA ALA A 54 -17.90 -0.84 20.87
C ALA A 54 -16.97 0.03 20.01
N LEU A 55 -15.75 -0.43 19.72
CA LEU A 55 -14.83 0.25 18.80
C LEU A 55 -15.34 0.26 17.35
N ALA A 56 -15.92 -0.85 16.87
CA ALA A 56 -16.54 -0.91 15.56
C ALA A 56 -17.74 0.03 15.44
N ASP A 57 -18.61 0.05 16.45
CA ASP A 57 -19.78 0.93 16.50
C ASP A 57 -19.37 2.40 16.53
N SER A 58 -18.34 2.75 17.32
CA SER A 58 -17.79 4.12 17.34
C SER A 58 -17.16 4.57 16.02
N ARG A 59 -16.73 3.64 15.16
CA ARG A 59 -16.22 3.94 13.81
C ARG A 59 -17.34 4.04 12.77
N LEU A 60 -18.50 3.43 13.03
CA LEU A 60 -19.67 3.52 12.16
C LEU A 60 -20.43 4.84 12.37
N ASP A 61 -20.41 5.38 13.58
CA ASP A 61 -21.02 6.68 13.87
C ASP A 61 -20.08 7.83 13.46
N ARG A 62 -20.28 8.32 12.23
CA ARG A 62 -19.62 9.53 11.74
C ARG A 62 -20.61 10.68 11.75
N SER A 63 -20.65 11.42 12.85
CA SER A 63 -21.34 12.71 12.89
C SER A 63 -20.59 13.72 12.02
N THR A 64 -21.19 14.15 10.91
CA THR A 64 -20.75 15.35 10.20
C THR A 64 -21.62 16.51 10.64
N LEU A 65 -21.01 17.65 10.94
CA LEU A 65 -21.77 18.87 11.16
C LEU A 65 -22.41 19.27 9.83
N LEU A 66 -23.72 19.51 9.83
CA LEU A 66 -24.36 20.19 8.71
C LEU A 66 -23.92 21.67 8.76
N PRO A 67 -23.38 22.23 7.67
CA PRO A 67 -23.04 23.65 7.64
C PRO A 67 -24.31 24.47 7.82
N THR A 68 -24.31 25.42 8.75
CA THR A 68 -25.38 26.39 8.89
C THR A 68 -25.27 27.42 7.78
N VAL A 69 -26.31 27.59 6.98
CA VAL A 69 -26.35 28.64 5.96
C VAL A 69 -26.61 29.99 6.62
N ARG A 70 -25.72 30.97 6.41
CA ARG A 70 -25.94 32.35 6.87
C ARG A 70 -26.99 33.01 5.98
N GLY A 71 -27.97 33.70 6.58
CA GLY A 71 -28.92 34.51 5.83
C GLY A 71 -28.26 35.67 5.07
N SER A 72 -28.86 36.09 3.97
CA SER A 72 -28.41 37.25 3.19
C SER A 72 -28.57 38.55 4.00
N ILE A 73 -27.55 39.42 3.96
CA ILE A 73 -27.63 40.75 4.56
C ILE A 73 -28.24 41.71 3.55
N THR A 74 -29.33 42.38 3.92
CA THR A 74 -30.04 43.34 3.06
C THR A 74 -30.00 44.76 3.60
N ASP A 75 -29.89 45.76 2.72
CA ASP A 75 -30.08 47.19 3.01
C ASP A 75 -31.56 47.49 3.38
N ARG A 76 -31.86 48.69 3.91
CA ARG A 76 -33.22 49.17 4.25
C ARG A 76 -34.17 49.14 3.05
N LYS A 77 -33.64 49.19 1.83
CA LYS A 77 -34.40 49.09 0.58
C LYS A 77 -34.54 47.66 0.06
N GLY A 78 -34.15 46.65 0.84
CA GLY A 78 -34.23 45.23 0.47
C GLY A 78 -33.15 44.76 -0.52
N ARG A 79 -32.10 45.55 -0.77
CA ARG A 79 -31.00 45.17 -1.67
C ARG A 79 -30.00 44.29 -0.93
N VAL A 80 -29.65 43.13 -1.50
CA VAL A 80 -28.65 42.22 -0.94
C VAL A 80 -27.26 42.86 -1.01
N LEU A 81 -26.59 42.96 0.14
CA LEU A 81 -25.23 43.48 0.29
C LEU A 81 -24.19 42.35 0.43
N ALA A 82 -24.59 41.22 1.02
CA ALA A 82 -23.75 40.05 1.16
C ALA A 82 -24.61 38.78 1.25
N GLU A 83 -24.19 37.73 0.56
CA GLU A 83 -24.79 36.40 0.59
C GLU A 83 -23.70 35.33 0.59
N SER A 84 -24.02 34.14 1.12
CA SER A 84 -23.14 32.98 1.07
C SER A 84 -23.53 32.10 -0.11
N VAL A 85 -22.63 31.96 -1.07
CA VAL A 85 -22.82 31.15 -2.29
C VAL A 85 -21.98 29.87 -2.16
N PRO A 86 -22.52 28.69 -2.53
CA PRO A 86 -21.71 27.47 -2.58
C PRO A 86 -20.58 27.61 -3.60
N SER A 87 -19.36 27.32 -3.16
CA SER A 87 -18.18 27.20 -4.03
C SER A 87 -17.82 25.72 -4.15
N TYR A 88 -17.48 25.30 -5.36
CA TYR A 88 -17.05 23.93 -5.64
C TYR A 88 -15.64 23.97 -6.19
N ASP A 89 -14.78 23.10 -5.65
CA ASP A 89 -13.41 22.93 -6.11
C ASP A 89 -13.27 21.58 -6.81
N VAL A 90 -12.60 21.56 -7.95
CA VAL A 90 -12.24 20.32 -8.64
C VAL A 90 -10.83 19.91 -8.22
N ALA A 91 -10.70 18.72 -7.64
CA ALA A 91 -9.42 18.18 -7.22
C ALA A 91 -8.96 17.07 -8.17
N ILE A 92 -7.80 17.24 -8.79
CA ILE A 92 -7.16 16.23 -9.64
C ILE A 92 -6.07 15.53 -8.85
N PHE A 93 -6.06 14.20 -8.90
CA PHE A 93 -5.05 13.40 -8.21
C PHE A 93 -3.66 13.63 -8.83
N TYR A 94 -2.63 13.88 -8.00
CA TYR A 94 -1.30 14.26 -8.48
C TYR A 94 -0.66 13.26 -9.46
N PRO A 95 -0.79 11.93 -9.29
CA PRO A 95 -0.37 10.96 -10.30
C PRO A 95 -0.99 11.13 -11.70
N ALA A 96 -2.18 11.72 -11.81
CA ALA A 96 -2.76 12.06 -13.12
C ALA A 96 -2.09 13.29 -13.74
N ILE A 97 -1.61 14.22 -12.90
CA ILE A 97 -0.89 15.43 -13.31
C ILE A 97 0.53 15.12 -13.80
N ASN A 98 1.24 14.23 -13.11
CA ASN A 98 2.62 13.87 -13.46
C ASN A 98 2.73 12.70 -14.46
N GLY A 99 1.62 12.12 -14.91
CA GLY A 99 1.56 11.01 -15.87
C GLY A 99 1.69 9.61 -15.26
N ALA A 100 2.09 9.47 -14.00
CA ALA A 100 2.32 8.17 -13.36
C ALA A 100 1.04 7.31 -13.24
N TRP A 101 -0.14 7.94 -13.23
CA TRP A 101 -1.43 7.25 -13.19
C TRP A 101 -1.63 6.38 -14.43
N ALA A 102 -1.37 6.92 -15.63
CA ALA A 102 -1.54 6.19 -16.89
C ALA A 102 -0.54 5.03 -16.95
N ASP A 103 0.71 5.26 -16.56
CA ASP A 103 1.76 4.24 -16.53
C ASP A 103 1.43 3.08 -15.60
N THR A 104 1.12 3.39 -14.35
CA THR A 104 0.86 2.39 -13.32
C THR A 104 -0.35 1.54 -13.70
N ARG A 105 -1.39 2.19 -14.23
CA ARG A 105 -2.64 1.53 -14.61
C ARG A 105 -2.49 0.75 -15.92
N ALA A 106 -1.70 1.22 -16.88
CA ALA A 106 -1.38 0.50 -18.10
C ALA A 106 -0.60 -0.78 -17.82
N ILE A 107 0.40 -0.75 -16.94
CA ILE A 107 1.15 -1.94 -16.51
C ILE A 107 0.23 -2.96 -15.84
N ALA A 108 -0.65 -2.48 -14.94
CA ALA A 108 -1.60 -3.35 -14.26
C ALA A 108 -2.61 -3.98 -15.23
N ALA A 109 -3.13 -3.19 -16.18
CA ALA A 109 -4.04 -3.65 -17.22
C ALA A 109 -3.38 -4.68 -18.14
N ALA A 110 -2.17 -4.40 -18.63
CA ALA A 110 -1.41 -5.31 -19.48
C ALA A 110 -1.14 -6.65 -18.79
N LYS A 111 -0.75 -6.63 -17.51
CA LYS A 111 -0.57 -7.84 -16.69
C LYS A 111 -1.87 -8.64 -16.51
N LYS A 112 -2.97 -7.94 -16.26
CA LYS A 112 -4.29 -8.56 -16.08
C LYS A 112 -4.79 -9.20 -17.37
N ALA A 113 -4.62 -8.51 -18.50
CA ALA A 113 -5.06 -8.98 -19.82
C ALA A 113 -4.26 -10.20 -20.31
N ALA A 114 -2.93 -10.18 -20.14
CA ALA A 114 -2.09 -11.32 -20.53
C ALA A 114 -2.23 -12.53 -19.59
N GLY A 115 -2.53 -12.29 -18.30
CA GLY A 115 -2.49 -13.32 -17.26
C GLY A 115 -1.06 -13.67 -16.82
N ARG A 116 -0.91 -14.11 -15.56
CA ARG A 116 0.39 -14.26 -14.88
C ARG A 116 1.37 -15.17 -15.63
N ALA A 117 0.90 -16.31 -16.11
CA ALA A 117 1.74 -17.32 -16.76
C ALA A 117 2.16 -16.95 -18.20
N ALA A 118 1.32 -16.21 -18.94
CA ALA A 118 1.73 -15.69 -20.24
C ALA A 118 2.67 -14.50 -20.06
N TRP A 119 2.36 -13.57 -19.14
CA TRP A 119 3.17 -12.39 -18.85
C TRP A 119 4.65 -12.71 -18.60
N ASN A 120 4.92 -13.77 -17.83
CA ASN A 120 6.28 -14.19 -17.54
C ASN A 120 7.02 -14.76 -18.77
N ARG A 121 6.30 -15.30 -19.76
CA ARG A 121 6.85 -15.85 -21.00
C ARG A 121 7.05 -14.79 -22.10
N LEU A 122 6.30 -13.69 -22.05
CA LEU A 122 6.44 -12.55 -22.95
C LEU A 122 7.85 -11.94 -22.88
N GLY A 123 8.42 -11.61 -24.03
CA GLY A 123 9.69 -10.88 -24.14
C GLY A 123 9.56 -9.40 -23.78
N PRO A 124 10.66 -8.68 -23.53
CA PRO A 124 10.62 -7.26 -23.12
C PRO A 124 9.88 -6.36 -24.11
N ALA A 125 10.12 -6.53 -25.42
CA ALA A 125 9.49 -5.72 -26.46
C ALA A 125 7.97 -5.93 -26.54
N GLU A 126 7.52 -7.20 -26.49
CA GLU A 126 6.09 -7.53 -26.56
C GLU A 126 5.34 -7.11 -25.28
N ARG A 127 6.02 -7.06 -24.12
CA ARG A 127 5.46 -6.44 -22.90
C ARG A 127 5.27 -4.94 -23.07
N GLU A 128 6.27 -4.25 -23.59
CA GLU A 128 6.21 -2.79 -23.80
C GLU A 128 5.13 -2.43 -24.81
N GLU A 129 4.99 -3.17 -25.91
CA GLU A 129 3.92 -2.97 -26.89
C GLU A 129 2.53 -3.04 -26.25
N ARG A 130 2.30 -4.06 -25.42
CA ARG A 130 1.02 -4.21 -24.69
C ARG A 130 0.80 -3.12 -23.65
N ILE A 131 1.84 -2.72 -22.92
CA ILE A 131 1.76 -1.59 -21.98
C ILE A 131 1.42 -0.31 -22.73
N GLN A 132 2.06 -0.06 -23.87
CA GLN A 132 1.87 1.14 -24.66
C GLN A 132 0.46 1.23 -25.25
N ALA A 133 -0.10 0.12 -25.73
CA ALA A 133 -1.49 0.08 -26.18
C ALA A 133 -2.47 0.52 -25.08
N HIS A 134 -2.33 -0.04 -23.87
CA HIS A 134 -3.16 0.37 -22.73
C HIS A 134 -2.87 1.79 -22.24
N ARG A 135 -1.61 2.25 -22.33
CA ARG A 135 -1.25 3.62 -21.99
C ARG A 135 -1.95 4.62 -22.89
N GLN A 136 -1.99 4.36 -24.20
CA GLN A 136 -2.67 5.24 -25.17
C GLN A 136 -4.17 5.33 -24.91
N GLU A 137 -4.82 4.19 -24.66
CA GLU A 137 -6.24 4.14 -24.31
C GLU A 137 -6.56 4.95 -23.04
N LEU A 138 -5.80 4.71 -21.96
CA LEU A 138 -5.97 5.42 -20.69
C LEU A 138 -5.63 6.91 -20.78
N ALA A 139 -4.65 7.28 -21.59
CA ALA A 139 -4.32 8.68 -21.84
C ALA A 139 -5.44 9.40 -22.58
N ALA A 140 -6.10 8.75 -23.55
CA ALA A 140 -7.25 9.32 -24.25
C ALA A 140 -8.46 9.49 -23.31
N GLU A 141 -8.72 8.51 -22.44
CA GLU A 141 -9.77 8.62 -21.41
C GLU A 141 -9.49 9.79 -20.46
N LEU A 142 -8.26 9.90 -19.96
CA LEU A 142 -7.87 11.00 -19.09
C LEU A 142 -8.02 12.36 -19.79
N GLU A 143 -7.64 12.46 -21.06
CA GLU A 143 -7.77 13.69 -21.83
C GLU A 143 -9.24 14.10 -22.03
N SER A 144 -10.15 13.14 -22.25
CA SER A 144 -11.59 13.41 -22.28
C SER A 144 -12.08 14.00 -20.95
N VAL A 145 -11.71 13.39 -19.83
CA VAL A 145 -12.08 13.87 -18.48
C VAL A 145 -11.51 15.27 -18.23
N LEU A 146 -10.27 15.54 -18.64
CA LEU A 146 -9.66 16.86 -18.48
C LEU A 146 -10.35 17.93 -19.33
N ASN A 147 -10.85 17.59 -20.52
CA ASN A 147 -11.66 18.50 -21.33
C ASN A 147 -13.01 18.82 -20.68
N GLU A 148 -13.66 17.82 -20.07
CA GLU A 148 -14.88 18.03 -19.29
C GLU A 148 -14.64 18.94 -18.08
N VAL A 149 -13.53 18.73 -17.37
CA VAL A 149 -13.12 19.58 -16.24
C VAL A 149 -12.83 21.01 -16.69
N ALA A 150 -12.11 21.19 -17.79
CA ALA A 150 -11.84 22.52 -18.34
C ALA A 150 -13.15 23.28 -18.66
N THR A 151 -14.11 22.57 -19.27
CA THR A 151 -15.44 23.10 -19.58
C THR A 151 -16.20 23.48 -18.31
N ALA A 152 -16.19 22.61 -17.29
CA ALA A 152 -16.85 22.85 -16.01
C ALA A 152 -16.26 24.04 -15.23
N CYS A 153 -14.95 24.26 -15.35
CA CYS A 153 -14.24 25.36 -14.72
C CYS A 153 -14.21 26.64 -15.59
N HIS A 154 -14.90 26.64 -16.74
CA HIS A 154 -14.91 27.76 -17.70
C HIS A 154 -13.52 28.22 -18.16
N MET A 155 -12.59 27.28 -18.31
CA MET A 155 -11.22 27.52 -18.78
C MET A 155 -10.93 26.73 -20.05
N THR A 156 -9.97 27.17 -20.82
CA THR A 156 -9.47 26.41 -21.97
C THR A 156 -8.63 25.22 -21.51
N ARG A 157 -8.50 24.21 -22.38
CA ARG A 157 -7.66 23.04 -22.08
C ARG A 157 -6.20 23.41 -21.89
N ASP A 158 -5.72 24.42 -22.63
CA ASP A 158 -4.36 24.93 -22.56
C ASP A 158 -4.11 25.65 -21.24
N GLU A 159 -5.05 26.49 -20.77
CA GLU A 159 -4.97 27.12 -19.45
C GLU A 159 -4.94 26.08 -18.33
N LEU A 160 -5.82 25.06 -18.39
CA LEU A 160 -5.80 23.96 -17.42
C LEU A 160 -4.45 23.23 -17.44
N SER A 161 -3.87 23.02 -18.63
CA SER A 161 -2.56 22.37 -18.77
C SER A 161 -1.44 23.21 -18.14
N ALA A 162 -1.49 24.53 -18.28
CA ALA A 162 -0.52 25.46 -17.72
C ALA A 162 -0.62 25.46 -16.19
N GLU A 163 -1.83 25.49 -15.64
CA GLU A 163 -2.09 25.39 -14.19
C GLU A 163 -1.59 24.06 -13.63
N MET A 164 -1.90 22.95 -14.28
CA MET A 164 -1.36 21.62 -13.92
C MET A 164 0.17 21.61 -13.94
N GLY A 165 0.79 22.27 -14.91
CA GLY A 165 2.24 22.45 -15.00
C GLY A 165 2.81 23.26 -13.82
N SER A 166 2.15 24.36 -13.44
CA SER A 166 2.52 25.18 -12.29
C SER A 166 2.45 24.38 -10.98
N VAL A 167 1.38 23.60 -10.79
CA VAL A 167 1.22 22.70 -9.64
C VAL A 167 2.34 21.67 -9.59
N ARG A 168 2.66 21.03 -10.73
CA ARG A 168 3.77 20.06 -10.81
C ARG A 168 5.09 20.70 -10.41
N MET A 169 5.43 21.86 -10.97
CA MET A 169 6.65 22.60 -10.63
C MET A 169 6.72 22.94 -9.13
N HIS A 170 5.61 23.35 -8.55
CA HIS A 170 5.55 23.68 -7.12
C HIS A 170 5.77 22.45 -6.23
N VAL A 171 5.19 21.31 -6.59
CA VAL A 171 5.37 20.05 -5.85
C VAL A 171 6.79 19.53 -6.01
N GLU A 172 7.37 19.56 -7.20
CA GLU A 172 8.75 19.16 -7.46
C GLU A 172 9.73 20.00 -6.65
N LYS A 173 9.54 21.33 -6.60
CA LYS A 173 10.35 22.22 -5.76
C LYS A 173 10.29 21.83 -4.27
N LYS A 174 9.10 21.52 -3.75
CA LYS A 174 8.92 21.06 -2.37
C LYS A 174 9.58 19.70 -2.14
N ALA A 175 9.45 18.76 -3.09
CA ALA A 175 10.05 17.44 -3.00
C ALA A 175 11.58 17.52 -2.95
N SER A 176 12.20 18.32 -3.82
CA SER A 176 13.64 18.56 -3.81
C SER A 176 14.12 19.12 -2.48
N ALA A 177 13.42 20.13 -1.92
CA ALA A 177 13.77 20.68 -0.62
C ALA A 177 13.68 19.65 0.52
N VAL A 178 12.67 18.77 0.49
CA VAL A 178 12.53 17.68 1.48
C VAL A 178 13.65 16.65 1.33
N TRP A 179 14.01 16.28 0.10
CA TRP A 179 15.12 15.36 -0.14
C TRP A 179 16.47 15.96 0.26
N GLU A 180 16.71 17.23 -0.04
CA GLU A 180 17.93 17.94 0.39
C GLU A 180 18.03 17.98 1.92
N ALA A 181 16.96 18.38 2.62
CA ALA A 181 16.92 18.38 4.08
C ALA A 181 17.15 16.98 4.66
N ARG A 182 16.62 15.93 4.00
CA ARG A 182 16.85 14.55 4.44
C ARG A 182 18.30 14.11 4.27
N LEU A 183 18.92 14.42 3.13
CA LEU A 183 20.31 14.10 2.85
C LEU A 183 21.27 14.84 3.80
N GLU A 184 20.95 16.07 4.20
CA GLU A 184 21.72 16.81 5.20
C GLU A 184 21.68 16.15 6.59
N ILE A 185 20.51 15.66 7.02
CA ILE A 185 20.38 14.90 8.27
C ILE A 185 21.23 13.63 8.22
N ASP A 186 21.15 12.88 7.12
CA ASP A 186 21.89 11.63 6.97
C ASP A 186 23.42 11.91 6.94
N ARG A 187 23.89 12.96 6.24
CA ARG A 187 25.30 13.39 6.26
C ARG A 187 25.78 13.86 7.64
N ALA A 188 24.93 14.56 8.39
CA ALA A 188 25.25 14.99 9.75
C ALA A 188 25.33 13.80 10.72
N GLY A 189 24.50 12.77 10.50
CA GLY A 189 24.57 11.50 11.21
C GLY A 189 25.86 10.72 10.93
N ASP A 190 26.26 10.64 9.66
CA ASP A 190 27.49 9.94 9.26
C ASP A 190 28.76 10.65 9.78
N ASN A 191 28.79 11.99 9.81
CA ASN A 191 29.89 12.75 10.39
C ASN A 191 30.01 12.59 11.93
N GLY A 192 28.98 12.05 12.61
CA GLY A 192 29.04 11.71 14.03
C GLY A 192 29.78 10.39 14.32
N HIS A 193 30.06 9.57 13.32
CA HIS A 193 30.74 8.28 13.45
C HIS A 193 32.18 8.33 12.92
N GLN A 194 32.99 9.29 13.38
CA GLN A 194 34.43 9.23 13.15
C GLN A 194 35.09 8.37 14.24
N PRO A 195 35.58 7.15 13.95
CA PRO A 195 36.30 6.36 14.94
C PRO A 195 37.54 7.15 15.37
N ARG A 196 37.66 7.45 16.66
CA ARG A 196 38.81 8.12 17.26
C ARG A 196 40.08 7.33 16.90
N GLY A 197 40.80 7.81 15.90
CA GLY A 197 42.06 7.24 15.44
C GLY A 197 43.05 7.15 16.59
N ARG A 198 43.37 5.92 16.98
CA ARG A 198 44.40 5.57 17.96
C ARG A 198 45.73 6.11 17.46
N LYS A 199 46.24 7.20 18.06
CA LYS A 199 47.63 7.63 17.88
C LYS A 199 48.54 6.46 18.32
N ARG A 200 49.19 5.80 17.36
CA ARG A 200 50.38 4.99 17.63
C ARG A 200 51.60 5.86 17.40
N GLY A 201 52.44 5.89 18.42
CA GLY A 201 53.57 6.80 18.56
C GLY A 201 54.77 6.45 17.70
N ALA A 202 55.70 7.39 17.78
CA ALA A 202 57.04 7.47 17.25
C ALA A 202 57.82 6.15 17.07
N GLY A 203 58.64 6.14 16.02
CA GLY A 203 59.73 5.20 15.80
C GLY A 203 60.67 5.76 14.73
N THR A 204 61.53 6.70 15.13
CA THR A 204 62.77 7.08 14.44
C THR A 204 63.67 5.85 14.24
N THR A 205 64.31 5.65 13.09
CA THR A 205 65.69 5.14 12.93
C THR A 205 66.19 5.38 11.49
N HIS A 206 67.48 5.72 11.41
CA HIS A 206 68.34 6.18 10.33
C HIS A 206 68.76 5.15 9.26
N ALA A 207 69.37 5.69 8.18
CA ALA A 207 70.48 5.18 7.34
C ALA A 207 70.15 3.98 6.41
N ASP A 208 70.60 3.89 5.16
CA ASP A 208 71.67 4.54 4.36
C ASP A 208 71.17 4.84 2.94
#